data_AF-A0A411ZST6-F1
#
_entry.id   AF-A0A411ZST6-F1
#
_cell.length_a   1.000
_cell.length_b   1.000
_cell.length_c   1.000
_cell.angle_alpha   90.00
_cell.angle_beta   90.00
_cell.angle_gamma   90.00
#
_symmetry.space_group_name_H-M   'P 1'
#
loop_
_entity.id
_entity.type
_entity.pdbx_description
1 polymer ?
#
loop_
_entity_poly.entity_id
_entity_poly.type
_entity_poly.pdbx_seq_one_letter_code
_entity_poly.pdbx_strand_id
1 'polypeptide(L)'
;MTTNDTSDNLDKKKYLRDRKKADIGNLMDIIVAKLNDGCTYSFVATGLGEWLHYIISPDEIRDLTSDEPLLLPLPEREKNAEKNIYCHDLKMMKNFDTEYLHRKYSYSYQQLNCIFRTFMDGCQRGEQAAALIAQVHYGYITMSEAYKKLTSELGYAPKDVIRVVKKTKSLFEKLEKEVKK
;
A
#
# COMPACT_ATOMS: atom_id res chain seq x y z
N MET A 1 -42.38 30.19 -41.84
CA MET A 1 -41.90 30.16 -40.44
C MET A 1 -41.24 28.82 -40.22
N THR A 2 -39.92 28.73 -40.38
CA THR A 2 -39.15 27.50 -40.16
C THR A 2 -37.86 27.89 -39.44
N THR A 3 -37.99 28.11 -38.14
CA THR A 3 -36.88 28.34 -37.22
C THR A 3 -37.06 27.34 -36.09
N ASN A 4 -36.43 26.17 -36.18
CA ASN A 4 -36.28 25.26 -35.02
C ASN A 4 -35.10 24.28 -35.13
N ASP A 5 -34.46 24.11 -36.29
CA ASP A 5 -33.37 23.13 -36.43
C ASP A 5 -32.02 23.55 -35.81
N THR A 6 -31.86 24.81 -35.41
CA THR A 6 -30.59 25.33 -34.88
C THR A 6 -30.48 25.19 -33.35
N SER A 7 -31.62 25.16 -32.64
CA SER A 7 -31.67 25.08 -31.17
C SER A 7 -31.28 23.68 -30.66
N ASP A 8 -31.91 22.64 -31.21
CA ASP A 8 -31.65 21.23 -30.81
C ASP A 8 -30.19 20.80 -31.06
N ASN A 9 -29.57 21.31 -32.12
CA ASN A 9 -28.17 21.05 -32.44
C ASN A 9 -27.20 21.79 -31.51
N LEU A 10 -27.58 22.96 -31.00
CA LEU A 10 -26.78 23.72 -30.03
C LEU A 10 -26.81 23.04 -28.65
N ASP A 11 -27.98 22.58 -28.23
CA ASP A 11 -28.20 21.89 -26.96
C ASP A 11 -27.54 20.51 -26.94
N LYS A 12 -27.59 19.77 -28.05
CA LYS A 12 -26.86 18.49 -28.19
C LYS A 12 -25.34 18.69 -28.13
N LYS A 13 -24.81 19.74 -28.76
CA LYS A 13 -23.38 20.08 -28.69
C LYS A 13 -22.96 20.55 -27.31
N LYS A 14 -23.80 21.32 -26.63
CA LYS A 14 -23.59 21.75 -25.24
C LYS A 14 -23.60 20.55 -24.30
N TYR A 15 -24.61 19.68 -24.37
CA TYR A 15 -24.70 18.43 -23.62
C TYR A 15 -23.49 17.52 -23.84
N LEU A 16 -23.04 17.33 -25.10
CA LEU A 16 -21.86 16.52 -25.39
C LEU A 16 -20.55 17.14 -24.85
N ARG A 17 -20.43 18.47 -24.86
CA ARG A 17 -19.28 19.18 -24.26
C ARG A 17 -19.31 19.10 -22.73
N ASP A 18 -20.47 19.29 -22.13
CA ASP A 18 -20.65 19.26 -20.68
C ASP A 18 -20.50 17.83 -20.15
N ARG A 19 -20.95 16.82 -20.89
CA ARG A 19 -20.68 15.39 -20.63
C ARG A 19 -19.20 15.06 -20.76
N LYS A 20 -18.52 15.49 -21.83
CA LYS A 20 -17.05 15.33 -21.96
C LYS A 20 -16.30 16.04 -20.83
N LYS A 21 -16.74 17.22 -20.40
CA LYS A 21 -16.15 17.94 -19.25
C LYS A 21 -16.42 17.24 -17.92
N ALA A 22 -17.61 16.67 -17.73
CA ALA A 22 -17.94 15.86 -16.56
C ALA A 22 -17.13 14.54 -16.53
N ASP A 23 -16.93 13.91 -17.69
CA ASP A 23 -16.07 12.74 -17.86
C ASP A 23 -14.59 13.09 -17.56
N ILE A 24 -14.12 14.29 -17.93
CA ILE A 24 -12.77 14.79 -17.62
C ILE A 24 -12.59 15.17 -16.15
N GLY A 25 -13.59 15.80 -15.51
CA GLY A 25 -13.55 16.11 -14.08
C GLY A 25 -13.43 14.83 -13.23
N ASN A 26 -14.24 13.82 -13.56
CA ASN A 26 -14.18 12.50 -12.94
C ASN A 26 -12.84 11.77 -13.22
N LEU A 27 -12.27 11.96 -14.42
CA LEU A 27 -10.97 11.41 -14.79
C LEU A 27 -9.84 12.03 -13.95
N MET A 28 -9.85 13.35 -13.76
CA MET A 28 -8.86 14.05 -12.95
C MET A 28 -8.93 13.60 -11.48
N ASP A 29 -10.15 13.47 -10.94
CA ASP A 29 -10.37 12.96 -9.58
C ASP A 29 -9.79 11.54 -9.41
N ILE A 30 -10.01 10.66 -10.40
CA ILE A 30 -9.46 9.30 -10.40
C ILE A 30 -7.92 9.32 -10.47
N ILE A 31 -7.35 10.13 -11.37
CA ILE A 31 -5.89 10.29 -11.52
C ILE A 31 -5.28 10.75 -10.20
N VAL A 32 -5.80 11.85 -9.65
CA VAL A 32 -5.30 12.45 -8.40
C VAL A 32 -5.44 11.47 -7.25
N ALA A 33 -6.59 10.79 -7.12
CA ALA A 33 -6.78 9.79 -6.08
C ALA A 33 -5.75 8.67 -6.16
N LYS A 34 -5.50 8.11 -7.36
CA LYS A 34 -4.52 7.02 -7.53
C LYS A 34 -3.08 7.48 -7.32
N LEU A 35 -2.73 8.68 -7.76
CA LEU A 35 -1.42 9.26 -7.47
C LEU A 35 -1.26 9.52 -5.97
N ASN A 36 -2.30 10.02 -5.29
CA ASN A 36 -2.31 10.24 -3.85
C ASN A 36 -2.23 8.94 -3.05
N ASP A 37 -2.76 7.83 -3.57
CA ASP A 37 -2.53 6.47 -3.05
C ASP A 37 -1.05 6.02 -3.18
N GLY A 38 -0.23 6.81 -3.87
CA GLY A 38 1.19 6.55 -4.10
C GLY A 38 1.51 5.87 -5.43
N CYS A 39 0.51 5.67 -6.31
CA CYS A 39 0.74 4.97 -7.57
C CYS A 39 1.65 5.77 -8.51
N THR A 40 2.40 5.07 -9.37
CA THR A 40 3.19 5.68 -10.43
C THR A 40 2.31 6.21 -11.56
N TYR A 41 2.78 7.25 -12.26
CA TYR A 41 2.11 7.74 -13.47
C TYR A 41 1.90 6.62 -14.51
N SER A 42 2.90 5.73 -14.66
CA SER A 42 2.80 4.58 -15.57
C SER A 42 1.69 3.62 -15.16
N PHE A 43 1.57 3.30 -13.87
CA PHE A 43 0.50 2.44 -13.38
C PHE A 43 -0.88 3.08 -13.59
N VAL A 44 -1.02 4.38 -13.33
CA VAL A 44 -2.27 5.12 -13.57
C VAL A 44 -2.62 5.12 -15.05
N ALA A 45 -1.68 5.42 -15.93
CA ALA A 45 -1.88 5.38 -17.39
C ALA A 45 -2.38 4.01 -17.87
N THR A 46 -1.73 2.92 -17.45
CA THR A 46 -2.17 1.56 -17.77
C THR A 46 -3.59 1.29 -17.23
N GLY A 47 -3.87 1.65 -15.98
CA GLY A 47 -5.19 1.44 -15.38
C GLY A 47 -6.31 2.22 -16.09
N LEU A 48 -6.07 3.46 -16.52
CA LEU A 48 -7.04 4.23 -17.30
C LEU A 48 -7.34 3.58 -18.66
N GLY A 49 -6.31 3.03 -19.32
CA GLY A 49 -6.48 2.29 -20.57
C GLY A 49 -7.28 1.00 -20.39
N GLU A 50 -7.02 0.25 -19.32
CA GLU A 50 -7.70 -1.02 -19.03
C GLU A 50 -9.12 -0.85 -18.51
N TRP A 51 -9.35 0.10 -17.58
CA TRP A 51 -10.63 0.24 -16.87
C TRP A 51 -11.62 1.15 -17.60
N LEU A 52 -11.11 2.16 -18.30
CA LEU A 52 -11.93 3.23 -18.89
C LEU A 52 -11.73 3.38 -20.40
N HIS A 53 -10.89 2.53 -21.02
CA HIS A 53 -10.51 2.62 -22.44
C HIS A 53 -9.98 4.00 -22.83
N TYR A 54 -9.34 4.69 -21.87
CA TYR A 54 -8.76 6.01 -22.05
C TYR A 54 -7.25 5.91 -22.16
N ILE A 55 -6.72 6.16 -23.37
CA ILE A 55 -5.30 6.05 -23.66
C ILE A 55 -4.65 7.41 -23.40
N ILE A 56 -3.77 7.46 -22.42
CA ILE A 56 -2.97 8.64 -22.06
C ILE A 56 -1.58 8.17 -21.61
N SER A 57 -0.53 8.89 -22.00
CA SER A 57 0.83 8.56 -21.61
C SER A 57 1.14 9.02 -20.17
N PRO A 58 2.14 8.41 -19.51
CA PRO A 58 2.56 8.83 -18.18
C PRO A 58 3.04 10.28 -18.12
N ASP A 59 3.69 10.75 -19.19
CA ASP A 59 4.16 12.14 -19.31
C ASP A 59 2.99 13.11 -19.43
N GLU A 60 1.95 12.79 -20.22
CA GLU A 60 0.73 13.60 -20.30
C GLU A 60 0.01 13.69 -18.94
N ILE A 61 -0.05 12.60 -18.16
CA ILE A 61 -0.62 12.65 -16.80
C ILE A 61 0.22 13.57 -15.90
N ARG A 62 1.55 13.47 -15.97
CA ARG A 62 2.44 14.33 -15.17
C ARG A 62 2.21 15.81 -15.52
N ASP A 63 2.10 16.13 -16.80
CA ASP A 63 1.90 17.50 -17.25
C ASP A 63 0.52 18.02 -16.83
N LEU A 64 -0.53 17.21 -16.97
CA LEU A 64 -1.90 17.54 -16.52
C LEU A 64 -2.00 17.79 -15.01
N THR A 65 -1.20 17.09 -14.21
CA THR A 65 -1.27 17.13 -12.74
C THR A 65 -0.25 18.08 -12.10
N SER A 66 0.56 18.76 -12.90
CA SER A 66 1.66 19.61 -12.44
C SER A 66 1.21 20.77 -11.52
N ASP A 67 0.07 21.39 -11.85
CA ASP A 67 -0.52 22.50 -11.11
C ASP A 67 -1.79 22.11 -10.32
N GLU A 68 -2.03 20.81 -10.14
CA GLU A 68 -3.25 20.32 -9.48
C GLU A 68 -3.19 20.52 -7.95
N PRO A 69 -4.05 21.37 -7.35
CA PRO A 69 -3.98 21.70 -5.93
C PRO A 69 -4.28 20.52 -4.99
N LEU A 70 -5.01 19.50 -5.47
CA LEU A 70 -5.35 18.32 -4.67
C LEU A 70 -4.27 17.22 -4.75
N LEU A 71 -3.27 17.37 -5.60
CA LEU A 71 -2.17 16.41 -5.68
C LEU A 71 -1.22 16.60 -4.50
N LEU A 72 -1.05 15.54 -3.71
CA LEU A 72 -0.17 15.57 -2.55
C LEU A 72 1.32 15.67 -2.97
N PRO A 73 2.17 16.32 -2.16
CA PRO A 73 3.61 16.30 -2.34
C PRO A 73 4.15 14.87 -2.40
N LEU A 74 5.23 14.66 -3.16
CA LEU A 74 5.84 13.34 -3.35
C LEU A 74 6.10 12.58 -2.03
N PRO A 75 6.66 13.19 -0.97
CA PRO A 75 6.90 12.47 0.29
C PRO A 75 5.63 11.94 0.98
N GLU A 76 4.49 12.60 0.78
CA GLU A 76 3.20 12.13 1.33
C GLU A 76 2.64 10.97 0.48
N ARG A 77 2.80 11.05 -0.84
CA ARG A 77 2.44 9.95 -1.76
C ARG A 77 3.28 8.71 -1.51
N GLU A 78 4.57 8.85 -1.22
CA GLU A 78 5.45 7.74 -0.83
C GLU A 78 5.00 7.07 0.49
N LYS A 79 4.61 7.86 1.50
CA LYS A 79 4.03 7.32 2.74
C LYS A 79 2.72 6.58 2.48
N ASN A 80 1.88 7.10 1.59
CA ASN A 80 0.63 6.44 1.22
C ASN A 80 0.88 5.13 0.45
N ALA A 81 1.89 5.09 -0.44
CA ALA A 81 2.32 3.86 -1.10
C ALA A 81 2.69 2.79 -0.07
N GLU A 82 3.58 3.11 0.87
CA GLU A 82 4.00 2.16 1.91
C GLU A 82 2.81 1.67 2.76
N LYS A 83 1.95 2.60 3.20
CA LYS A 83 0.73 2.27 3.95
C LYS A 83 -0.19 1.34 3.16
N ASN A 84 -0.41 1.60 1.87
CA ASN A 84 -1.27 0.79 1.02
C ASN A 84 -0.69 -0.60 0.76
N ILE A 85 0.62 -0.74 0.65
CA ILE A 85 1.30 -2.04 0.58
C ILE A 85 0.96 -2.86 1.85
N TYR A 86 1.16 -2.30 3.05
CA TYR A 86 0.91 -3.02 4.30
C TYR A 86 -0.57 -3.29 4.59
N CYS A 87 -1.43 -2.30 4.38
CA CYS A 87 -2.81 -2.34 4.88
C CYS A 87 -3.79 -3.00 3.91
N HIS A 88 -3.48 -3.01 2.60
CA HIS A 88 -4.38 -3.44 1.55
C HIS A 88 -3.74 -4.53 0.68
N ASP A 89 -2.66 -4.21 -0.01
CA ASP A 89 -2.16 -5.05 -1.09
C ASP A 89 -1.60 -6.39 -0.57
N LEU A 90 -0.81 -6.36 0.51
CA LEU A 90 -0.30 -7.59 1.15
C LEU A 90 -1.38 -8.46 1.79
N LYS A 91 -2.55 -7.91 2.14
CA LYS A 91 -3.67 -8.68 2.68
C LYS A 91 -4.49 -9.37 1.59
N MET A 92 -4.59 -8.75 0.42
CA MET A 92 -5.36 -9.29 -0.71
C MET A 92 -4.55 -10.25 -1.58
N MET A 93 -3.22 -10.09 -1.62
CA MET A 93 -2.34 -10.93 -2.40
C MET A 93 -2.19 -12.33 -1.79
N LYS A 94 -2.56 -13.37 -2.56
CA LYS A 94 -2.28 -14.77 -2.21
C LYS A 94 -0.78 -15.09 -2.27
N ASN A 95 -0.07 -14.46 -3.20
CA ASN A 95 1.38 -14.58 -3.39
C ASN A 95 1.99 -13.19 -3.46
N PHE A 96 3.20 -13.03 -2.90
CA PHE A 96 3.91 -11.76 -2.92
C PHE A 96 4.39 -11.44 -4.34
N ASP A 97 3.59 -10.65 -5.07
CA ASP A 97 3.90 -10.22 -6.42
C ASP A 97 4.72 -8.92 -6.39
N THR A 98 6.04 -9.09 -6.36
CA THR A 98 6.98 -7.97 -6.38
C THR A 98 6.92 -7.16 -7.67
N GLU A 99 6.57 -7.78 -8.79
CA GLU A 99 6.54 -7.09 -10.07
C GLU A 99 5.32 -6.17 -10.16
N TYR A 100 4.17 -6.63 -9.69
CA TYR A 100 2.98 -5.77 -9.53
C TYR A 100 3.28 -4.58 -8.63
N LEU A 101 3.84 -4.80 -7.44
CA LEU A 101 4.16 -3.71 -6.49
C LEU A 101 5.22 -2.75 -7.03
N HIS A 102 6.23 -3.28 -7.74
CA HIS A 102 7.24 -2.45 -8.40
C HIS A 102 6.60 -1.56 -9.46
N ARG A 103 5.74 -2.10 -10.33
CA ARG A 103 5.02 -1.31 -11.34
C ARG A 103 4.09 -0.28 -10.70
N LYS A 104 3.37 -0.69 -9.66
CA LYS A 104 2.38 0.16 -8.97
C LYS A 104 3.00 1.33 -8.23
N TYR A 105 4.08 1.12 -7.47
CA TYR A 105 4.62 2.13 -6.56
C TYR A 105 6.08 2.55 -6.82
N SER A 106 6.76 1.96 -7.82
CA SER A 106 8.19 2.18 -8.13
C SER A 106 9.19 1.74 -7.05
N TYR A 107 8.76 0.95 -6.08
CA TYR A 107 9.68 0.42 -5.08
C TYR A 107 10.64 -0.59 -5.72
N SER A 108 11.94 -0.45 -5.46
CA SER A 108 12.93 -1.45 -5.87
C SER A 108 12.66 -2.81 -5.23
N TYR A 109 13.13 -3.88 -5.85
CA TYR A 109 13.07 -5.22 -5.27
C TYR A 109 13.66 -5.29 -3.85
N GLN A 110 14.73 -4.53 -3.59
CA GLN A 110 15.34 -4.46 -2.27
C GLN A 110 14.39 -3.83 -1.24
N GLN A 111 13.76 -2.70 -1.57
CA GLN A 111 12.79 -2.04 -0.69
C GLN A 111 11.55 -2.93 -0.47
N LEU A 112 11.03 -3.57 -1.52
CA LEU A 112 9.91 -4.51 -1.42
C LEU A 112 10.24 -5.72 -0.53
N ASN A 113 11.44 -6.28 -0.65
CA ASN A 113 11.90 -7.35 0.23
C ASN A 113 12.01 -6.90 1.69
N CYS A 114 12.47 -5.67 1.95
CA CYS A 114 12.46 -5.08 3.30
C CYS A 114 11.04 -4.92 3.85
N ILE A 115 10.10 -4.44 3.04
CA ILE A 115 8.69 -4.29 3.41
C ILE A 115 8.07 -5.65 3.73
N PHE A 116 8.27 -6.64 2.85
CA PHE A 116 7.74 -7.99 3.03
C PHE A 116 8.28 -8.66 4.30
N ARG A 117 9.59 -8.58 4.54
CA ARG A 117 10.20 -9.08 5.78
C ARG A 117 9.59 -8.42 7.01
N THR A 118 9.41 -7.10 6.96
CA THR A 118 8.78 -6.35 8.06
C THR A 118 7.32 -6.74 8.27
N PHE A 119 6.56 -6.97 7.21
CA PHE A 119 5.17 -7.45 7.28
C PHE A 119 5.09 -8.87 7.86
N MET A 120 5.93 -9.79 7.37
CA MET A 120 6.01 -11.16 7.88
C MET A 120 6.44 -11.22 9.35
N ASP A 121 7.36 -10.34 9.75
CA ASP A 121 7.76 -10.15 11.15
C ASP A 121 6.61 -9.62 12.02
N GLY A 122 5.64 -8.90 11.43
CA GLY A 122 4.53 -8.24 12.13
C GLY A 122 3.20 -9.01 12.20
N CYS A 123 2.84 -9.82 11.20
CA CYS A 123 1.43 -10.25 11.02
C CYS A 123 1.05 -11.71 11.37
N GLN A 124 1.98 -12.59 11.76
CA GLN A 124 1.61 -13.93 12.29
C GLN A 124 2.78 -14.60 13.02
N ARG A 125 3.99 -14.47 12.45
CA ARG A 125 5.22 -14.97 13.09
C ARG A 125 5.60 -14.16 14.32
N GLY A 126 5.26 -12.86 14.36
CA GLY A 126 5.48 -12.00 15.52
C GLY A 126 4.62 -12.44 16.72
N GLU A 127 3.35 -12.78 16.48
CA GLU A 127 2.45 -13.32 17.51
C GLU A 127 2.88 -14.72 17.96
N GLN A 128 3.24 -15.60 17.03
CA GLN A 128 3.78 -16.93 17.34
C GLN A 128 5.11 -16.84 18.11
N ALA A 129 5.98 -15.89 17.75
CA ALA A 129 7.21 -15.63 18.49
C ALA A 129 6.93 -15.07 19.88
N ALA A 130 6.02 -14.11 20.01
CA ALA A 130 5.60 -13.58 21.31
C ALA A 130 5.03 -14.68 22.20
N ALA A 131 4.21 -15.59 21.66
CA ALA A 131 3.67 -16.75 22.37
C ALA A 131 4.77 -17.72 22.82
N LEU A 132 5.76 -18.02 21.96
CA LEU A 132 6.92 -18.85 22.34
C LEU A 132 7.76 -18.20 23.45
N ILE A 133 8.01 -16.88 23.36
CA ILE A 133 8.75 -16.17 24.41
C ILE A 133 7.96 -16.08 25.71
N ALA A 134 6.63 -15.94 25.66
CA ALA A 134 5.78 -16.04 26.83
C ALA A 134 5.91 -17.43 27.50
N GLN A 135 5.89 -18.50 26.70
CA GLN A 135 6.07 -19.87 27.21
C GLN A 135 7.43 -20.05 27.90
N VAL A 136 8.50 -19.43 27.40
CA VAL A 136 9.80 -19.41 28.07
C VAL A 136 9.74 -18.64 29.39
N HIS A 137 9.12 -17.46 29.40
CA HIS A 137 9.00 -16.61 30.60
C HIS A 137 8.30 -17.34 31.76
N TYR A 138 7.24 -18.07 31.44
CA TYR A 138 6.49 -18.86 32.43
C TYR A 138 7.05 -20.27 32.65
N GLY A 139 8.19 -20.62 32.06
CA GLY A 139 8.90 -21.89 32.30
C GLY A 139 8.29 -23.12 31.63
N TYR A 140 7.38 -22.94 30.65
CA TYR A 140 6.78 -24.05 29.91
C TYR A 140 7.72 -24.69 28.88
N ILE A 141 8.65 -23.90 28.32
CA ILE A 141 9.70 -24.37 27.41
C ILE A 141 11.02 -23.66 27.72
N THR A 142 12.14 -24.24 27.30
CA THR A 142 13.46 -23.62 27.42
C THR A 142 13.71 -22.59 26.31
N MET A 143 14.63 -21.64 26.55
CA MET A 143 15.05 -20.69 25.52
C MET A 143 15.70 -21.37 24.32
N SER A 144 16.36 -22.51 24.51
CA SER A 144 16.94 -23.31 23.42
C SER A 144 15.86 -23.93 22.52
N GLU A 145 14.78 -24.45 23.11
CA GLU A 145 13.63 -24.96 22.36
C GLU A 145 12.92 -23.85 21.60
N ALA A 146 12.67 -22.71 22.24
CA ALA A 146 12.10 -21.54 21.58
C ALA A 146 12.99 -21.05 20.43
N TYR A 147 14.31 -20.99 20.62
CA TYR A 147 15.27 -20.63 19.57
C TYR A 147 15.20 -21.59 18.38
N LYS A 148 15.15 -22.90 18.65
CA LYS A 148 15.00 -23.92 17.61
C LYS A 148 13.70 -23.71 16.85
N LYS A 149 12.55 -23.59 17.52
CA LYS A 149 11.25 -23.34 16.88
C LYS A 149 11.23 -22.05 16.06
N LEU A 150 11.78 -20.96 16.60
CA LEU A 150 11.89 -19.68 15.91
C LEU A 150 12.73 -19.77 14.63
N THR A 151 13.85 -20.49 14.69
CA THR A 151 14.76 -20.61 13.54
C THR A 151 14.32 -21.67 12.52
N SER A 152 13.86 -22.85 12.97
CA SER A 152 13.52 -23.99 12.11
C SER A 152 12.07 -24.05 11.65
N GLU A 153 11.11 -23.61 12.47
CA GLU A 153 9.67 -23.68 12.15
C GLU A 153 9.14 -22.34 11.64
N LEU A 154 9.60 -21.23 12.24
CA LEU A 154 9.16 -19.88 11.88
C LEU A 154 10.13 -19.13 10.95
N GLY A 155 11.30 -19.71 10.67
CA GLY A 155 12.26 -19.20 9.69
C GLY A 155 12.94 -17.88 10.05
N TYR A 156 13.03 -17.53 11.34
CA TYR A 156 13.78 -16.37 11.79
C TYR A 156 15.29 -16.57 11.57
N ALA A 157 15.98 -15.55 11.05
CA ALA A 157 17.43 -15.57 11.05
C ALA A 157 17.96 -15.47 12.50
N PRO A 158 19.08 -16.15 12.84
CA PRO A 158 19.65 -16.13 14.19
C PRO A 158 19.79 -14.74 14.83
N LYS A 159 20.22 -13.76 14.04
CA LYS A 159 20.39 -12.36 14.46
C LYS A 159 19.06 -11.66 14.82
N ASP A 160 17.98 -12.03 14.14
CA ASP A 160 16.66 -11.43 14.32
C ASP A 160 15.94 -12.02 15.53
N VAL A 161 16.22 -13.28 15.88
CA VAL A 161 15.74 -13.91 17.13
C VAL A 161 16.19 -13.11 18.36
N ILE A 162 17.46 -12.69 18.40
CA ILE A 162 18.01 -11.90 19.52
C ILE A 162 17.25 -10.57 19.68
N ARG A 163 16.96 -9.91 18.55
CA ARG A 163 16.22 -8.63 18.53
C ARG A 163 14.79 -8.80 19.05
N VAL A 164 14.09 -9.85 18.59
CA VAL A 164 12.72 -10.16 19.02
C VAL A 164 12.70 -10.48 20.52
N VAL A 165 13.58 -11.35 21.00
CA VAL A 165 13.66 -11.72 22.43
C VAL A 165 13.86 -10.49 23.33
N LYS A 166 14.79 -9.59 22.98
CA LYS A 166 15.03 -8.36 23.76
C LYS A 166 13.80 -7.45 23.81
N LYS A 167 13.13 -7.26 22.67
CA LYS A 167 11.94 -6.40 22.58
C LYS A 167 10.79 -6.98 23.39
N THR A 168 10.54 -8.27 23.28
CA THR A 168 9.44 -8.94 23.99
C THR A 168 9.67 -9.02 25.49
N LYS A 169 10.91 -9.30 25.95
CA LYS A 169 11.25 -9.27 27.38
C LYS A 169 11.02 -7.88 28.00
N SER A 170 11.45 -6.82 27.32
CA SER A 170 11.20 -5.44 27.77
C SER A 170 9.70 -5.13 27.85
N LEU A 171 8.88 -5.71 26.97
CA LEU A 171 7.43 -5.55 27.00
C LEU A 171 6.81 -6.23 28.23
N PHE A 172 7.19 -7.49 28.53
CA PHE A 172 6.71 -8.20 29.70
C PHE A 172 7.08 -7.49 31.01
N GLU A 173 8.34 -7.05 31.14
CA GLU A 173 8.79 -6.30 32.32
C GLU A 173 8.02 -4.99 32.53
N LYS A 174 7.61 -4.31 31.45
CA LYS A 174 6.75 -3.11 31.54
C LYS A 174 5.35 -3.45 32.01
N LEU A 175 4.74 -4.47 31.40
CA LEU A 175 3.38 -4.91 31.75
C LEU A 175 3.30 -5.39 33.20
N GLU A 176 4.29 -6.15 33.69
CA GLU A 176 4.35 -6.57 35.09
C GLU A 176 4.44 -5.39 36.07
N LYS A 177 5.10 -4.29 35.68
CA LYS A 177 5.15 -3.07 36.49
C LYS A 177 3.83 -2.30 36.49
N GLU A 178 3.10 -2.33 35.39
CA GLU A 178 1.79 -1.70 35.27
C GLU A 178 0.72 -2.46 36.07
N VAL A 179 0.74 -3.80 36.05
CA VAL A 179 -0.20 -4.64 36.81
C VAL A 179 0.03 -4.57 38.32
N LYS A 180 1.24 -4.20 38.77
CA LYS A 180 1.58 -4.03 40.20
C LYS A 180 1.32 -2.61 40.74
N LYS A 181 0.85 -1.68 39.91
CA LYS A 181 0.43 -0.33 40.31
C LYS A 181 -1.07 -0.31 40.60
#